data_AF-A0A847FRR9-F1
#
_entry.id   AF-A0A847FRR9-F1
#
_cell.length_a   1.000
_cell.length_b   1.000
_cell.length_c   1.000
_cell.angle_alpha   90.00
_cell.angle_beta   90.00
_cell.angle_gamma   90.00
#
_symmetry.space_group_name_H-M   'P 1'
#
loop_
_entity.id
_entity.type
_entity.pdbx_description
1 polymer ?
#
loop_
_entity_poly.entity_id
_entity_poly.type
_entity_poly.pdbx_seq_one_letter_code
_entity_poly.pdbx_strand_id
1 'polypeptide(L)' 'MQDQRIEQLKEAIAQLKARFPKHSVPPAMMIELEEMEEELERAQGGVDDDRDRRFVL' A
#
# COMPACT_ATOMS: atom_id res chain seq x y z
N MET A 1 -0.16 13.66 -8.71
CA MET A 1 -0.33 12.34 -9.37
C MET A 1 0.02 11.21 -8.41
N GLN A 2 1.20 11.23 -7.76
CA GLN A 2 1.55 10.22 -6.73
C GLN A 2 0.61 10.28 -5.51
N ASP A 3 0.25 11.48 -5.04
CA ASP A 3 -0.65 11.66 -3.90
C ASP A 3 -2.04 11.05 -4.13
N GLN A 4 -2.61 11.24 -5.33
CA GLN A 4 -3.90 10.62 -5.70
C GLN A 4 -3.81 9.09 -5.71
N ARG A 5 -2.68 8.51 -6.11
CA ARG A 5 -2.48 7.05 -6.11
C ARG A 5 -2.37 6.51 -4.68
N ILE A 6 -1.70 7.24 -3.80
CA ILE A 6 -1.61 6.94 -2.35
C ILE A 6 -3.00 7.01 -1.71
N GLU A 7 -3.80 8.03 -2.01
CA GLU A 7 -5.17 8.16 -1.49
C GLU A 7 -6.08 7.01 -1.98
N GLN A 8 -5.99 6.64 -3.26
CA GLN A 8 -6.74 5.52 -3.81
C GLN A 8 -6.37 4.18 -3.15
N LEU A 9 -5.08 3.93 -2.92
CA LEU A 9 -4.61 2.75 -2.20
C LEU A 9 -5.13 2.72 -0.76
N LYS A 10 -5.07 3.84 -0.05
CA LYS A 10 -5.61 3.96 1.32
C LYS A 10 -7.11 3.68 1.37
N GLU A 11 -7.87 4.21 0.41
CA GLU A 11 -9.31 3.98 0.33
C GLU A 11 -9.63 2.51 0.02
N ALA A 12 -8.91 1.89 -0.92
CA ALA A 12 -9.07 0.49 -1.27
C ALA A 12 -8.80 -0.44 -0.06
N ILE A 13 -7.70 -0.20 0.67
CA ILE A 13 -7.36 -0.93 1.90
C ILE A 13 -8.47 -0.78 2.95
N ALA A 14 -8.99 0.43 3.16
CA ALA A 14 -10.06 0.67 4.12
C ALA A 14 -11.35 -0.06 3.75
N GLN A 15 -11.71 -0.07 2.46
CA GLN A 15 -12.87 -0.82 1.98
C GLN A 15 -12.69 -2.33 2.11
N LEU A 16 -11.49 -2.85 1.81
CA LEU A 16 -11.17 -4.26 1.95
C LEU A 16 -11.27 -4.71 3.42
N LYS A 17 -10.67 -3.95 4.34
CA LYS A 17 -10.76 -4.18 5.80
C LYS A 17 -12.19 -4.12 6.31
N ALA A 18 -13.02 -3.21 5.80
CA ALA A 18 -14.43 -3.11 6.19
C ALA A 18 -15.27 -4.33 5.78
N ARG A 19 -14.85 -5.08 4.76
CA ARG A 19 -15.51 -6.30 4.28
C ARG A 19 -15.04 -7.56 5.00
N PHE A 20 -14.10 -7.46 5.93
CA PHE A 20 -13.54 -8.63 6.61
C PHE A 20 -14.60 -9.34 7.46
N PRO A 21 -14.69 -10.69 7.37
CA PRO A 21 -15.59 -11.47 8.22
C PRO A 21 -15.14 -11.41 9.69
N LYS A 22 -16.11 -11.37 10.61
CA LYS A 22 -15.87 -11.30 12.08
C LYS A 22 -15.09 -12.47 12.67
N HIS A 23 -15.07 -13.62 12.00
CA HIS A 23 -14.58 -14.87 12.59
C HIS A 23 -13.30 -15.39 11.93
N SER A 24 -13.12 -15.18 10.62
CA SER A 24 -11.88 -15.55 9.94
C SER A 24 -11.78 -14.78 8.63
N VAL A 25 -10.66 -14.07 8.45
CA VAL A 25 -10.36 -13.43 7.17
C VAL A 25 -9.88 -14.50 6.18
N PRO A 26 -10.45 -14.57 4.96
CA PRO A 26 -9.95 -15.49 3.94
C PRO A 26 -8.48 -15.19 3.62
N PRO A 27 -7.64 -16.22 3.40
CA PRO A 27 -6.23 -16.03 3.05
C PRO A 27 -6.05 -15.13 1.81
N ALA A 28 -6.93 -15.27 0.81
CA ALA A 28 -6.92 -14.43 -0.38
C ALA A 28 -7.12 -12.93 -0.07
N MET A 29 -7.98 -12.61 0.91
CA MET A 29 -8.20 -11.21 1.33
C MET A 29 -7.02 -10.66 2.15
N MET A 30 -6.33 -11.52 2.92
CA MET A 30 -5.11 -11.13 3.62
C MET A 30 -3.97 -10.84 2.63
N ILE A 31 -3.77 -11.72 1.65
CA ILE A 31 -2.75 -11.53 0.61
C ILE A 31 -3.01 -10.23 -0.16
N GLU A 32 -4.24 -10.00 -0.61
CA GLU A 32 -4.62 -8.77 -1.32
C GLU A 32 -4.37 -7.51 -0.47
N LEU A 33 -4.61 -7.59 0.83
CA LEU A 33 -4.35 -6.51 1.77
C LEU A 33 -2.85 -6.23 1.93
N GLU A 34 -2.05 -7.27 2.12
CA GLU A 34 -0.60 -7.20 2.24
C GLU A 34 0.04 -6.59 0.98
N GLU A 35 -0.42 -7.01 -0.21
CA GLU A 35 0.04 -6.44 -1.49
C GLU A 35 -0.31 -4.94 -1.60
N MET A 36 -1.54 -4.54 -1.25
CA MET A 36 -1.94 -3.13 -1.28
C MET A 36 -1.17 -2.28 -0.25
N GLU A 37 -0.91 -2.82 0.94
CA GLU A 37 -0.13 -2.14 1.98
C GLU A 37 1.34 -1.98 1.58
N GLU A 38 1.94 -2.99 0.95
CA GLU A 38 3.31 -2.93 0.41
C GLU A 38 3.42 -1.92 -0.75
N GLU A 39 2.47 -1.91 -1.69
CA GLU A 39 2.43 -0.91 -2.76
C GLU A 39 2.26 0.52 -2.21
N LEU A 40 1.46 0.66 -1.15
CA LEU A 40 1.26 1.94 -0.47
C LEU A 40 2.53 2.40 0.24
N GLU A 41 3.27 1.48 0.88
CA GLU A 41 4.56 1.75 1.49
C GLU A 41 5.60 2.17 0.45
N ARG A 42 5.70 1.44 -0.66
CA ARG A 42 6.57 1.77 -1.79
C ARG A 42 6.23 3.13 -2.40
N ALA A 43 4.94 3.44 -2.57
CA ALA A 43 4.49 4.74 -3.06
C ALA A 43 4.78 5.89 -2.08
N GLN A 44 4.88 5.61 -0.77
CA GLN A 44 5.24 6.58 0.26
C GLN A 44 6.76 6.70 0.50
N GLY A 45 7.59 5.92 -0.20
CA GLY A 45 9.05 5.95 -0.08
C GLY A 45 9.63 4.98 0.95
N GLY A 46 8.86 3.98 1.38
CA GLY A 46 9.38 2.82 2.11
C GLY A 46 10.02 1.83 1.14
N VAL A 47 11.32 1.58 1.36
CA VAL A 47 12.21 0.73 0.56
C VAL A 47 12.61 1.34 -0.80
N ASP A 48 13.54 2.29 -0.70
CA ASP A 48 14.63 2.57 -1.65
C ASP A 48 14.28 2.85 -3.13
N ASP A 49 13.91 4.09 -3.50
CA ASP A 49 14.26 4.64 -4.84
C ASP A 49 14.25 6.19 -4.97
N ASP A 50 14.31 6.99 -3.89
CA ASP A 50 14.48 8.46 -4.05
C ASP A 50 15.52 9.05 -3.09
N ARG A 51 16.62 8.33 -2.88
CA ARG A 51 17.82 8.90 -2.23
C ARG A 51 19.12 8.70 -3.02
N ASP A 52 19.06 8.14 -4.23
CA ASP A 52 20.23 7.90 -5.09
C ASP A 52 20.10 8.58 -6.47
N ARG A 53 19.90 9.91 -6.50
CA ARG A 53 20.33 10.72 -7.67
C ARG A 53 20.49 12.21 -7.40
N ARG A 54 20.87 12.58 -6.19
CA ARG A 54 21.24 13.97 -5.86
C ARG A 54 22.57 14.06 -5.13
N PHE A 55 23.55 13.27 -5.55
CA PHE A 55 24.95 13.47 -5.17
C PHE A 55 25.86 13.01 -6.30
N VAL A 56 26.06 13.86 -7.31
CA VAL A 56 27.34 13.96 -8.01
C VAL A 56 27.53 15.46 -8.30
N LEU A 57 28.43 16.08 -7.54
CA LEU A 57 28.89 17.46 -7.70
C LEU A 57 30.15 17.47 -8.57
#